data_AF-A0A6P0U4X0-F1
#
_entry.id   AF-A0A6P0U4X0-F1
#
_cell.length_a   1.000
_cell.length_b   1.000
_cell.length_c   1.000
_cell.angle_alpha   90.00
_cell.angle_beta   90.00
_cell.angle_gamma   90.00
#
_symmetry.space_group_name_H-M   'P 1'
#
loop_
_entity.id
_entity.type
_entity.pdbx_description
1 polymer ?
#
loop_
_entity_poly.entity_id
_entity_poly.type
_entity_poly.pdbx_seq_one_letter_code
_entity_poly.pdbx_strand_id
1 'polypeptide(L)'
;MWLALAGINFGASAAIKWNGLGFLLSIYLLWIFAWIIEFLAPPKKSDFISPLRNLTQLNLLQFTLNLFFIPIIIYSLFWIPHIILNPKYGFWEMQKQIFSYHQRIGSGPDTHPYCAQWFTWPLMLRPVVYFYKNTGLLDKPEPSLPPLPSDIGNPKVNPLIYDVHAMGNPPLWWLSAVAILSLVLILINRILDWEQKRKDRRNKIVIKAKVKFIPASEMWFLLYLLLNWLANFLPWSKVTRCTFIYHYMGAAVFAILALAWWVDRWLNNRQVHLRVIGVTVIFIILFAFVFWMPVYLGLPISPQNWQMRMWFRSWI
;
A
#
# COMPACT_ATOMS: atom_id res chain seq x y z
N MET A 1 -27.99 -0.83 3.68
CA MET A 1 -27.31 -2.12 3.95
C MET A 1 -25.81 -2.04 3.69
N TRP A 2 -25.35 -1.84 2.44
CA TRP A 2 -23.91 -1.83 2.12
C TRP A 2 -23.06 -0.82 2.91
N LEU A 3 -23.57 0.38 3.15
CA LEU A 3 -22.86 1.39 3.94
C LEU A 3 -22.64 0.97 5.39
N ALA A 4 -23.63 0.31 6.00
CA ALA A 4 -23.52 -0.23 7.37
C ALA A 4 -22.49 -1.37 7.42
N LEU A 5 -22.53 -2.28 6.44
CA LEU A 5 -21.54 -3.35 6.31
C LEU A 5 -20.13 -2.78 6.12
N ALA A 6 -19.96 -1.70 5.35
CA ALA A 6 -18.68 -1.02 5.22
C ALA A 6 -18.21 -0.48 6.58
N GLY A 7 -19.10 0.17 7.34
CA GLY A 7 -18.84 0.61 8.71
C GLY A 7 -18.35 -0.51 9.63
N ILE A 8 -18.99 -1.67 9.56
CA ILE A 8 -18.58 -2.85 10.34
C ILE A 8 -17.16 -3.29 9.96
N ASN A 9 -16.88 -3.39 8.67
CA ASN A 9 -15.55 -3.79 8.18
C ASN A 9 -14.46 -2.77 8.55
N PHE A 10 -14.75 -1.46 8.52
CA PHE A 10 -13.80 -0.45 8.99
C PHE A 10 -13.49 -0.58 10.49
N GLY A 11 -14.52 -0.80 11.32
CA GLY A 11 -14.32 -1.04 12.75
C GLY A 11 -13.50 -2.29 13.03
N ALA A 12 -13.79 -3.39 12.33
CA ALA A 12 -13.04 -4.64 12.44
C ALA A 12 -11.57 -4.48 11.98
N SER A 13 -11.33 -3.75 10.89
CA SER A 13 -9.97 -3.46 10.41
C SER A 13 -9.16 -2.66 11.43
N ALA A 14 -9.74 -1.61 12.00
CA ALA A 14 -9.10 -0.80 13.03
C ALA A 14 -8.83 -1.59 14.33
N ALA A 15 -9.68 -2.57 14.65
CA ALA A 15 -9.51 -3.45 15.80
C ALA A 15 -8.32 -4.42 15.66
N ILE A 16 -8.01 -4.88 14.44
CA ILE A 16 -6.82 -5.69 14.17
C ILE A 16 -5.56 -4.85 14.40
N LYS A 17 -5.48 -3.67 13.76
CA LYS A 17 -4.39 -2.70 13.94
C LYS A 17 -4.88 -1.29 13.62
N TRP A 18 -4.42 -0.29 14.38
CA TRP A 18 -4.84 1.10 14.20
C TRP A 18 -4.48 1.72 12.84
N ASN A 19 -3.52 1.15 12.10
CA ASN A 19 -3.27 1.58 10.72
C ASN A 19 -4.46 1.30 9.79
N GLY A 20 -5.39 0.41 10.17
CA GLY A 20 -6.68 0.22 9.50
C GLY A 20 -7.55 1.49 9.46
N LEU A 21 -7.31 2.45 10.36
CA LEU A 21 -7.96 3.78 10.31
C LEU A 21 -7.63 4.55 9.02
N GLY A 22 -6.54 4.20 8.31
CA GLY A 22 -6.23 4.76 7.00
C GLY A 22 -7.32 4.50 5.95
N PHE A 23 -7.99 3.34 6.00
CA PHE A 23 -9.13 3.04 5.12
C PHE A 23 -10.35 3.90 5.45
N LEU A 24 -10.57 4.22 6.73
CA LEU A 24 -11.65 5.12 7.14
C LEU A 24 -11.35 6.57 6.74
N LEU A 25 -10.11 7.02 6.92
CA LEU A 25 -9.65 8.30 6.40
C LEU A 25 -9.84 8.38 4.87
N SER A 26 -9.62 7.29 4.14
CA SER A 26 -9.80 7.23 2.69
C SER A 26 -11.23 7.55 2.27
N ILE A 27 -12.24 6.93 2.91
CA ILE A 27 -13.65 7.19 2.57
C ILE A 27 -14.09 8.61 2.98
N TYR A 28 -13.54 9.15 4.07
CA TYR A 28 -13.78 10.54 4.47
C TYR A 28 -13.23 11.51 3.42
N LEU A 29 -11.99 11.31 2.96
CA LEU A 29 -11.40 12.11 1.90
C LEU A 29 -12.20 11.98 0.60
N LEU A 30 -12.61 10.77 0.20
CA LEU A 30 -13.41 10.57 -1.01
C LEU A 30 -14.74 11.32 -0.97
N TRP A 31 -15.43 11.31 0.19
CA TRP A 31 -16.68 12.04 0.37
C TRP A 31 -16.48 13.56 0.30
N ILE A 32 -15.44 14.08 0.96
CA ILE A 32 -15.07 15.51 0.90
C ILE A 32 -14.75 15.92 -0.55
N PHE A 33 -13.90 15.15 -1.24
CA PHE A 33 -13.52 15.43 -2.62
C PHE A 33 -14.72 15.33 -3.58
N ALA A 34 -15.66 14.41 -3.35
CA ALA A 34 -16.88 14.33 -4.14
C ALA A 34 -17.70 15.63 -4.03
N TRP A 35 -17.86 16.18 -2.83
CA TRP A 35 -18.52 17.48 -2.61
C TRP A 35 -17.76 18.65 -3.23
N ILE A 36 -16.42 18.69 -3.10
CA ILE A 36 -15.59 19.71 -3.75
C ILE A 36 -15.78 19.69 -5.26
N ILE A 37 -15.79 18.50 -5.88
CA ILE A 37 -15.99 18.35 -7.32
C ILE A 37 -17.39 18.80 -7.72
N GLU A 38 -18.45 18.42 -7.00
CA GLU A 38 -19.82 18.84 -7.29
C GLU A 38 -19.97 20.37 -7.18
N PHE A 39 -19.34 20.99 -6.18
CA PHE A 39 -19.37 22.45 -5.98
C PHE A 39 -18.60 23.21 -7.08
N LEU A 40 -17.48 22.65 -7.56
CA LEU A 40 -16.65 23.27 -8.61
C LEU A 40 -17.13 22.95 -10.03
N ALA A 41 -17.97 21.93 -10.20
CA ALA A 41 -18.47 21.52 -11.51
C ALA A 41 -19.45 22.57 -12.06
N PRO A 42 -19.31 22.97 -13.34
CA PRO A 42 -20.33 23.80 -13.97
C PRO A 42 -21.66 23.03 -14.05
N PRO A 43 -22.82 23.72 -14.06
CA PRO A 43 -24.16 23.11 -13.99
C PRO A 43 -24.57 22.26 -15.21
N LYS A 44 -23.62 21.81 -16.05
CA LYS A 44 -23.90 20.96 -17.20
C LYS A 44 -24.22 19.53 -16.76
N LYS A 45 -25.39 19.05 -17.18
CA LYS A 45 -25.78 17.64 -17.17
C LYS A 45 -24.81 16.83 -18.03
N SER A 46 -23.83 16.19 -17.40
CA SER A 46 -23.17 15.02 -17.95
C SER A 46 -24.12 13.83 -17.78
N ASP A 47 -24.39 13.08 -18.84
CA ASP A 47 -25.22 11.87 -18.77
C ASP A 47 -24.55 10.75 -17.97
N PHE A 48 -23.21 10.78 -17.85
CA PHE A 48 -22.47 9.86 -17.01
C PHE A 48 -22.51 10.30 -15.54
N ILE A 49 -23.10 9.46 -14.70
CA ILE A 49 -23.06 9.59 -13.23
C ILE A 49 -21.83 8.84 -12.72
N SER A 50 -20.82 9.60 -12.29
CA SER A 50 -19.64 9.03 -11.64
C SER A 50 -20.02 8.36 -10.31
N PRO A 51 -19.48 7.17 -9.97
CA PRO A 51 -19.67 6.57 -8.65
C PRO A 51 -19.31 7.49 -7.48
N LEU A 52 -18.36 8.42 -7.65
CA LEU A 52 -18.06 9.45 -6.65
C LEU A 52 -19.25 10.37 -6.39
N ARG A 53 -20.07 10.66 -7.41
CA ARG A 53 -21.26 11.50 -7.25
C ARG A 53 -22.33 10.83 -6.41
N ASN A 54 -22.39 9.50 -6.38
CA ASN A 54 -23.28 8.79 -5.48
C ASN A 54 -22.92 9.05 -4.00
N LEU A 55 -21.66 9.40 -3.69
CA LEU A 55 -21.27 9.77 -2.33
C LEU A 55 -21.88 11.11 -1.89
N THR A 56 -22.17 12.05 -2.79
CA THR A 56 -22.81 13.33 -2.43
C THR A 56 -24.30 13.18 -2.15
N GLN A 57 -24.91 12.05 -2.54
CA GLN A 57 -26.30 11.73 -2.21
C GLN A 57 -26.46 11.27 -0.76
N LEU A 58 -25.36 10.90 -0.08
CA LEU A 58 -25.38 10.52 1.33
C LEU A 58 -25.59 11.76 2.19
N ASN A 59 -26.67 11.78 2.97
CA ASN A 59 -26.88 12.83 3.95
C ASN A 59 -25.91 12.67 5.13
N LEU A 60 -25.68 13.76 5.88
CA LEU A 60 -24.74 13.79 6.99
C LEU A 60 -25.08 12.75 8.08
N LEU A 61 -26.37 12.51 8.32
CA LEU A 61 -26.83 11.54 9.31
C LEU A 61 -26.45 10.10 8.92
N GLN A 62 -26.75 9.68 7.69
CA GLN A 62 -26.38 8.37 7.16
C GLN A 62 -24.87 8.18 7.16
N PHE A 63 -24.12 9.19 6.72
CA PHE A 63 -22.66 9.15 6.74
C PHE A 63 -22.13 8.97 8.17
N THR A 64 -22.59 9.79 9.11
CA THR A 64 -22.12 9.76 10.50
C THR A 64 -22.52 8.47 11.21
N LEU A 65 -23.77 8.02 11.09
CA LEU A 65 -24.21 6.76 11.70
C LEU A 65 -23.39 5.58 11.21
N ASN A 66 -23.19 5.47 9.90
CA ASN A 66 -22.58 4.28 9.31
C ASN A 66 -21.05 4.31 9.27
N LEU A 67 -20.44 5.48 9.15
CA LEU A 67 -18.98 5.61 8.99
C LEU A 67 -18.29 6.24 10.19
N PHE A 68 -19.01 6.72 11.21
CA PHE A 68 -18.41 7.17 12.47
C PHE A 68 -18.85 6.28 13.63
N PHE A 69 -20.16 6.17 13.89
CA PHE A 69 -20.65 5.42 15.06
C PHE A 69 -20.50 3.90 14.92
N ILE A 70 -20.92 3.30 13.80
CA ILE A 70 -20.78 1.84 13.60
C ILE A 70 -19.32 1.38 13.74
N PRO A 71 -18.31 1.99 13.09
CA PRO A 71 -16.91 1.59 13.27
C PRO A 71 -16.44 1.66 14.72
N ILE A 72 -16.80 2.72 15.47
CA ILE A 72 -16.43 2.87 16.89
C ILE A 72 -17.07 1.77 17.75
N ILE A 73 -18.35 1.47 17.51
CA ILE A 73 -19.06 0.40 18.22
C ILE A 73 -18.38 -0.94 17.94
N ILE A 74 -18.16 -1.28 16.67
CA ILE A 74 -17.53 -2.56 16.29
C ILE A 74 -16.11 -2.65 16.84
N TYR A 75 -15.30 -1.59 16.73
CA TYR A 75 -13.99 -1.52 17.35
C TYR A 75 -14.06 -1.86 18.85
N SER A 76 -14.98 -1.22 19.58
CA SER A 76 -15.13 -1.40 21.02
C SER A 76 -15.61 -2.81 21.40
N LEU A 77 -16.53 -3.39 20.62
CA LEU A 77 -17.03 -4.75 20.85
C LEU A 77 -15.90 -5.80 20.73
N PHE A 78 -14.96 -5.62 19.79
CA PHE A 78 -13.83 -6.54 19.62
C PHE A 78 -12.86 -6.55 20.80
N TRP A 79 -12.89 -5.53 21.67
CA TRP A 79 -12.09 -5.52 22.90
C TRP A 79 -12.70 -6.32 24.05
N ILE A 80 -13.99 -6.69 23.98
CA ILE A 80 -14.67 -7.40 25.07
C ILE A 80 -13.95 -8.71 25.44
N PRO A 81 -13.60 -9.61 24.50
CA PRO A 81 -12.92 -10.85 24.85
C PRO A 81 -11.57 -10.61 25.54
N HIS A 82 -10.80 -9.63 25.08
CA HIS A 82 -9.50 -9.30 25.65
C HIS A 82 -9.63 -8.81 27.10
N ILE A 83 -10.60 -7.94 27.38
CA ILE A 83 -10.83 -7.38 28.72
C ILE A 83 -11.32 -8.46 29.70
N ILE A 84 -12.17 -9.39 29.25
CA ILE A 84 -12.61 -10.53 30.07
C ILE A 84 -11.41 -11.42 30.43
N LEU A 85 -10.54 -11.71 29.47
CA LEU A 85 -9.36 -12.56 29.68
C LEU A 85 -8.24 -11.86 30.46
N ASN A 86 -8.12 -10.53 30.35
CA ASN A 86 -7.07 -9.72 30.97
C ASN A 86 -7.67 -8.51 31.72
N PRO A 87 -8.31 -8.73 32.88
CA PRO A 87 -9.10 -7.70 33.58
C PRO A 87 -8.25 -6.60 34.25
N LYS A 88 -6.91 -6.61 34.07
CA LYS A 88 -5.99 -5.65 34.70
C LYS A 88 -6.29 -4.20 34.34
N TYR A 89 -6.68 -3.94 33.09
CA TYR A 89 -7.02 -2.59 32.61
C TYR A 89 -8.37 -2.63 31.89
N GLY A 90 -9.23 -1.65 32.18
CA GLY A 90 -10.44 -1.42 31.41
C GLY A 90 -10.14 -0.89 30.00
N PHE A 91 -11.16 -0.82 29.15
CA PHE A 91 -11.04 -0.42 27.75
C PHE A 91 -10.20 0.85 27.54
N TRP A 92 -10.57 1.95 28.20
CA TRP A 92 -9.89 3.25 28.02
C TRP A 92 -8.44 3.24 28.47
N GLU A 93 -8.16 2.59 29.60
CA GLU A 93 -6.79 2.51 30.11
C GLU A 93 -5.92 1.67 29.19
N MET A 94 -6.46 0.57 28.65
CA MET A 94 -5.76 -0.23 27.64
C MET A 94 -5.40 0.60 26.39
N GLN A 95 -6.33 1.43 25.88
CA GLN A 95 -6.02 2.33 24.75
C GLN A 95 -4.86 3.29 25.07
N LYS A 96 -4.85 3.87 26.28
CA LYS A 96 -3.77 4.75 26.73
C LYS A 96 -2.44 4.02 26.87
N GLN A 97 -2.45 2.80 27.41
CA GLN A 97 -1.24 1.97 27.54
C GLN A 97 -0.65 1.63 26.17
N ILE A 98 -1.48 1.26 25.20
CA ILE A 98 -1.06 0.98 23.82
C ILE A 98 -0.45 2.24 23.18
N PHE A 99 -1.13 3.38 23.30
CA PHE A 99 -0.62 4.64 22.75
C PHE A 99 0.72 5.03 23.38
N SER A 100 0.80 4.99 24.72
CA SER A 100 2.00 5.34 25.48
C SER A 100 3.16 4.37 25.23
N TYR A 101 2.87 3.08 25.02
CA TYR A 101 3.85 2.10 24.60
C TYR A 101 4.45 2.51 23.25
N HIS A 102 3.62 2.78 22.24
CA HIS A 102 4.09 3.15 20.89
C HIS A 102 4.86 4.48 20.85
N GLN A 103 4.55 5.44 21.73
CA GLN A 103 5.30 6.70 21.83
C GLN A 103 6.68 6.54 22.46
N ARG A 104 6.88 5.53 23.30
CA ARG A 104 8.14 5.28 24.02
C ARG A 104 9.12 4.39 23.26
N ILE A 105 8.69 3.77 22.16
CA ILE A 105 9.60 2.99 21.30
C ILE A 105 10.59 3.96 20.64
N GLY A 106 11.88 3.66 20.76
CA GLY A 106 12.95 4.41 20.12
C GLY A 106 12.89 4.37 18.59
N SER A 107 13.84 5.02 17.93
CA SER A 107 13.94 5.05 16.47
C SER A 107 15.38 4.85 16.01
N GLY A 108 15.55 4.49 14.74
CA GLY A 108 16.85 4.35 14.11
C GLY A 108 17.58 3.02 14.40
N PRO A 109 18.81 2.87 13.86
CA PRO A 109 19.58 1.62 13.91
C PRO A 109 19.85 1.11 15.33
N ASP A 110 20.02 2.03 16.29
CA ASP A 110 20.28 1.69 17.69
C ASP A 110 19.07 1.02 18.37
N THR A 111 17.86 1.26 17.84
CA THR A 111 16.65 0.56 18.30
C THR A 111 16.51 -0.78 17.59
N HIS A 112 16.66 -0.79 16.26
CA HIS A 112 16.66 -2.01 15.47
C HIS A 112 17.37 -1.78 14.14
N PRO A 113 18.27 -2.69 13.70
CA PRO A 113 19.05 -2.49 12.49
C PRO A 113 18.18 -2.33 11.24
N TYR A 114 16.99 -2.93 11.19
CA TYR A 114 16.10 -2.83 10.02
C TYR A 114 15.08 -1.67 10.05
N CYS A 115 15.21 -0.69 10.98
CA CYS A 115 14.30 0.46 10.98
C CYS A 115 14.36 1.24 9.65
N ALA A 116 13.22 1.38 8.99
CA ALA A 116 13.09 2.00 7.67
C ALA A 116 12.18 3.23 7.72
N GLN A 117 12.64 4.34 7.13
CA GLN A 117 11.86 5.58 7.07
C GLN A 117 10.71 5.47 6.06
N TRP A 118 9.55 6.06 6.37
CA TRP A 118 8.32 5.93 5.57
C TRP A 118 8.50 6.26 4.08
N PHE A 119 9.24 7.34 3.77
CA PHE A 119 9.47 7.78 2.40
C PHE A 119 10.36 6.84 1.58
N THR A 120 11.07 5.90 2.24
CA THR A 120 11.92 4.91 1.56
C THR A 120 11.15 3.67 1.12
N TRP A 121 9.94 3.45 1.65
CA TRP A 121 9.17 2.25 1.39
C TRP A 121 8.75 2.08 -0.06
N PRO A 122 8.28 3.11 -0.80
CA PRO A 122 7.90 2.95 -2.22
C PRO A 122 9.06 2.48 -3.11
N LEU A 123 10.30 2.72 -2.70
CA LEU A 123 11.51 2.29 -3.41
C LEU A 123 12.12 1.00 -2.85
N MET A 124 11.56 0.45 -1.76
CA MET A 124 12.06 -0.76 -1.09
C MET A 124 13.54 -0.63 -0.71
N LEU A 125 13.98 0.53 -0.21
CA LEU A 125 15.40 0.74 0.07
C LEU A 125 15.88 -0.08 1.28
N ARG A 126 15.02 -0.33 2.27
CA ARG A 126 15.38 -1.06 3.49
C ARG A 126 14.29 -2.08 3.85
N PRO A 127 14.41 -3.31 3.32
CA PRO A 127 13.59 -4.44 3.74
C PRO A 127 14.02 -4.97 5.11
N VAL A 128 13.33 -6.01 5.60
CA VAL A 128 13.59 -6.60 6.91
C VAL A 128 13.91 -8.08 6.76
N VAL A 129 15.03 -8.53 7.33
CA VAL A 129 15.32 -9.97 7.47
C VAL A 129 14.50 -10.51 8.64
N TYR A 130 13.65 -11.51 8.40
CA TYR A 130 12.95 -12.25 9.46
C TYR A 130 13.73 -13.47 9.94
N PHE A 131 14.51 -14.07 9.04
CA PHE A 131 15.32 -15.23 9.37
C PHE A 131 16.54 -15.26 8.47
N TYR A 132 17.72 -15.52 9.03
CA TYR A 132 18.93 -15.73 8.27
C TYR A 132 19.84 -16.73 8.98
N LYS A 133 20.24 -17.78 8.27
CA LYS A 133 21.22 -18.77 8.74
C LYS A 133 22.15 -19.15 7.60
N ASN A 134 23.46 -19.13 7.89
CA ASN A 134 24.49 -19.64 7.00
C ASN A 134 25.12 -20.88 7.64
N THR A 135 24.92 -22.02 7.00
CA THR A 135 25.35 -23.34 7.49
C THR A 135 26.87 -23.50 7.59
N GLY A 136 27.65 -22.76 6.79
CA GLY A 136 29.12 -22.76 6.92
C GLY A 136 29.63 -22.07 8.19
N LEU A 137 28.78 -21.26 8.83
CA LEU A 137 29.08 -20.59 10.10
C LEU A 137 28.55 -21.37 11.31
N LEU A 138 27.90 -22.51 11.10
CA LEU A 138 27.36 -23.34 12.19
C LEU A 138 28.36 -24.42 12.58
N ASP A 139 28.64 -24.54 13.89
CA ASP A 139 29.47 -25.61 14.42
C ASP A 139 28.69 -26.91 14.68
N LYS A 140 27.36 -26.82 14.81
CA LYS A 140 26.46 -27.95 15.02
C LYS A 140 25.23 -27.82 14.11
N PRO A 141 24.59 -28.95 13.75
CA PRO A 141 23.31 -28.91 13.06
C PRO A 141 22.30 -28.09 13.84
N GLU A 142 21.64 -27.14 13.18
CA GLU A 142 20.61 -26.29 13.76
C GLU A 142 19.26 -26.99 13.65
N PRO A 143 18.57 -27.32 14.76
CA PRO A 143 17.32 -28.09 14.73
C PRO A 143 16.16 -27.40 14.00
N SER A 144 16.24 -26.07 13.87
CA SER A 144 15.25 -25.26 13.15
C SER A 144 15.41 -25.28 11.63
N LEU A 145 16.50 -25.86 11.12
CA LEU A 145 16.75 -26.00 9.68
C LEU A 145 16.32 -27.38 9.17
N PRO A 146 15.85 -27.48 7.92
CA PRO A 146 15.67 -28.77 7.27
C PRO A 146 16.98 -29.59 7.27
N PRO A 147 16.91 -30.93 7.27
CA PRO A 147 18.08 -31.76 7.06
C PRO A 147 18.80 -31.35 5.79
N LEU A 148 20.12 -31.23 5.87
CA LEU A 148 20.92 -30.90 4.71
C LEU A 148 20.80 -32.01 3.67
N PRO A 149 20.58 -31.68 2.39
CA PRO A 149 20.64 -32.64 1.29
C PRO A 149 21.93 -33.47 1.36
N SER A 150 21.82 -34.79 1.17
CA SER A 150 22.94 -35.74 1.35
C SER A 150 24.06 -35.60 0.32
N ASP A 151 23.78 -34.94 -0.81
CA ASP A 151 24.71 -34.58 -1.87
C ASP A 151 25.56 -33.34 -1.52
N ILE A 152 25.13 -32.55 -0.53
CA ILE A 152 25.89 -31.42 -0.02
C ILE A 152 26.88 -32.01 0.98
N GLY A 153 28.16 -32.01 0.58
CA GLY A 153 29.27 -32.48 1.41
C GLY A 153 29.45 -31.64 2.69
N ASN A 154 30.70 -31.30 3.04
CA ASN A 154 30.93 -30.54 4.26
C ASN A 154 30.33 -29.11 4.16
N PRO A 155 29.41 -28.68 5.05
CA PRO A 155 28.80 -27.34 5.01
C PRO A 155 29.81 -26.21 5.21
N LYS A 156 30.96 -26.48 5.84
CA LYS A 156 32.07 -25.52 5.95
C LYS A 156 32.79 -25.31 4.61
N VAL A 157 32.65 -26.25 3.67
CA VAL A 157 33.22 -26.17 2.30
C VAL A 157 32.16 -25.65 1.32
N ASN A 158 30.95 -26.19 1.38
CA ASN A 158 29.82 -25.81 0.54
C ASN A 158 28.66 -25.27 1.40
N PRO A 159 28.77 -24.01 1.87
CA PRO A 159 27.74 -23.42 2.70
C PRO A 159 26.43 -23.23 1.92
N LEU A 160 25.33 -23.46 2.61
CA LEU A 160 23.98 -23.03 2.25
C LEU A 160 23.51 -21.90 3.14
N ILE A 161 22.74 -20.98 2.54
CA ILE A 161 22.03 -19.90 3.20
C ILE A 161 20.53 -20.20 3.17
N TYR A 162 19.90 -20.01 4.32
CA TYR A 162 18.45 -19.95 4.49
C TYR A 162 18.10 -18.53 4.91
N ASP A 163 17.27 -17.85 4.11
CA ASP A 163 16.87 -16.46 4.34
C ASP A 163 15.37 -16.31 4.14
N VAL A 164 14.68 -15.72 5.12
CA VAL A 164 13.29 -15.25 4.98
C VAL A 164 13.32 -13.74 5.06
N HIS A 165 13.14 -13.13 3.90
CA HIS A 165 13.32 -11.70 3.69
C HIS A 165 11.97 -11.02 3.44
N ALA A 166 11.58 -10.11 4.33
CA ALA A 166 10.38 -9.30 4.19
C ALA A 166 10.61 -8.14 3.21
N MET A 167 10.53 -8.49 1.92
CA MET A 167 10.60 -7.55 0.80
C MET A 167 9.52 -7.87 -0.23
N GLY A 168 9.14 -6.88 -1.03
CA GLY A 168 8.26 -7.08 -2.17
C GLY A 168 8.98 -7.72 -3.36
N ASN A 169 8.20 -8.11 -4.37
CA ASN A 169 8.71 -8.41 -5.71
C ASN A 169 9.24 -7.10 -6.34
N PRO A 170 10.55 -6.95 -6.61
CA PRO A 170 11.11 -5.64 -6.96
C PRO A 170 10.49 -5.00 -8.21
N PRO A 171 10.33 -5.70 -9.35
CA PRO A 171 9.61 -5.13 -10.49
C PRO A 171 8.16 -4.75 -10.18
N LEU A 172 7.39 -5.61 -9.51
CA LEU A 172 6.01 -5.28 -9.11
C LEU A 172 5.98 -4.02 -8.23
N TRP A 173 6.88 -3.96 -7.26
CA TRP A 173 6.97 -2.87 -6.29
C TRP A 173 7.31 -1.54 -6.96
N TRP A 174 8.38 -1.49 -7.74
CA TRP A 174 8.83 -0.25 -8.38
C TRP A 174 7.91 0.19 -9.50
N LEU A 175 7.40 -0.73 -10.33
CA LEU A 175 6.41 -0.39 -11.35
C LEU A 175 5.12 0.14 -10.71
N SER A 176 4.72 -0.36 -9.53
CA SER A 176 3.59 0.18 -8.78
C SER A 176 3.84 1.59 -8.24
N ALA A 177 5.07 1.90 -7.80
CA ALA A 177 5.47 3.25 -7.39
C ALA A 177 5.46 4.22 -8.59
N VAL A 178 5.95 3.78 -9.75
CA VAL A 178 5.88 4.54 -11.01
C VAL A 178 4.42 4.73 -11.44
N ALA A 179 3.57 3.72 -11.26
CA ALA A 179 2.14 3.85 -11.54
C ALA A 179 1.50 4.95 -10.68
N ILE A 180 1.76 4.98 -9.37
CA ILE A 180 1.29 6.07 -8.49
C ILE A 180 1.80 7.43 -8.97
N LEU A 181 3.09 7.55 -9.27
CA LEU A 181 3.67 8.80 -9.78
C LEU A 181 2.97 9.26 -11.07
N SER A 182 2.72 8.34 -12.00
CA SER A 182 2.01 8.65 -13.24
C SER A 182 0.58 9.15 -12.99
N LEU A 183 -0.13 8.58 -12.01
CA LEU A 183 -1.48 9.03 -11.64
C LEU A 183 -1.46 10.44 -11.03
N VAL A 184 -0.46 10.73 -10.18
CA VAL A 184 -0.25 12.07 -9.63
C VAL A 184 -0.01 13.08 -10.75
N LEU A 185 0.87 12.77 -11.70
CA LEU A 185 1.16 13.63 -12.86
C LEU A 185 -0.08 13.86 -13.73
N ILE A 186 -0.89 12.83 -13.96
CA ILE A 186 -2.16 12.92 -14.69
C ILE A 186 -3.14 13.85 -13.96
N LEU A 187 -3.26 13.71 -12.64
CA LEU A 187 -4.14 14.54 -11.83
C LEU A 187 -3.70 16.02 -11.85
N ILE A 188 -2.40 16.28 -11.68
CA ILE A 188 -1.82 17.62 -11.77
C ILE A 188 -2.10 18.24 -13.14
N ASN A 189 -1.76 17.53 -14.22
CA ASN A 189 -2.00 18.01 -15.59
C ASN A 189 -3.48 18.33 -15.84
N ARG A 190 -4.39 17.54 -15.26
CA ARG A 190 -5.83 17.78 -15.39
C ARG A 190 -6.30 18.98 -14.57
N ILE A 191 -5.75 19.20 -13.38
CA ILE A 191 -6.05 20.40 -12.57
C ILE A 191 -5.55 21.64 -13.30
N LEU A 192 -4.34 21.61 -13.85
CA LEU A 192 -3.77 22.71 -14.63
C LEU A 192 -4.60 23.03 -15.88
N ASP A 193 -5.02 22.00 -16.65
CA ASP A 193 -5.90 22.17 -17.81
C ASP A 193 -7.29 22.69 -17.42
N TRP A 194 -7.86 22.24 -16.29
CA TRP A 194 -9.12 22.76 -15.77
C TRP A 194 -9.00 24.23 -15.38
N GLU A 195 -7.92 24.63 -14.71
CA GLU A 195 -7.67 26.02 -14.33
C GLU A 195 -7.49 26.91 -15.57
N GLN A 196 -6.71 26.45 -16.54
CA GLN A 196 -6.52 27.16 -17.80
C GLN A 196 -7.86 27.36 -18.53
N LYS A 197 -8.67 26.31 -18.67
CA LYS A 197 -10.02 26.41 -19.27
C LYS A 197 -10.96 27.31 -18.48
N ARG A 198 -10.80 27.39 -17.16
CA ARG A 198 -11.58 28.31 -16.31
C ARG A 198 -11.19 29.76 -16.59
N LYS A 199 -9.89 30.05 -16.76
CA LYS A 199 -9.37 31.38 -17.17
C LYS A 199 -9.79 31.74 -18.59
N ASP A 200 -9.66 30.81 -19.54
CA ASP A 200 -10.04 31.03 -20.95
C ASP A 200 -11.54 31.33 -21.08
N ARG A 201 -12.40 30.60 -20.35
CA ARG A 201 -13.84 30.90 -20.28
C ARG A 201 -14.14 32.28 -19.72
N ARG A 202 -13.42 32.68 -18.66
CA ARG A 202 -13.55 34.02 -18.07
C ARG A 202 -13.15 35.11 -19.08
N ASN A 203 -12.13 34.85 -19.88
CA ASN A 203 -11.59 35.78 -20.88
C ASN A 203 -12.25 35.65 -22.27
N LYS A 204 -13.27 34.79 -22.43
CA LYS A 204 -13.94 34.46 -23.71
C LYS A 204 -12.98 34.01 -24.83
N ILE A 205 -11.84 33.41 -24.49
CA ILE A 205 -10.86 32.87 -25.45
C ILE A 205 -11.23 31.42 -25.77
N VAL A 206 -11.29 31.07 -27.06
CA VAL A 206 -11.57 29.70 -27.50
C VAL A 206 -10.27 29.03 -27.94
N ILE A 207 -9.66 28.25 -27.04
CA ILE A 207 -8.46 27.44 -27.34
C ILE A 207 -8.88 25.97 -27.55
N LYS A 208 -8.51 25.38 -28.69
CA LYS A 208 -8.66 23.93 -28.92
C LYS A 208 -7.71 23.16 -28.00
N ALA A 209 -8.24 22.22 -27.23
CA ALA A 209 -7.43 21.39 -26.34
C ALA A 209 -6.43 20.53 -27.15
N LYS A 210 -5.14 20.66 -26.84
CA LYS A 210 -4.06 19.85 -27.45
C LYS A 210 -3.88 18.48 -26.79
N VAL A 211 -4.28 18.33 -25.53
CA VAL A 211 -4.01 17.13 -24.73
C VAL A 211 -5.25 16.22 -24.67
N LYS A 212 -5.10 14.97 -25.13
CA LYS A 212 -6.13 13.94 -25.00
C LYS A 212 -6.00 13.30 -23.62
N PHE A 213 -6.83 13.75 -22.67
CA PHE A 213 -6.87 13.19 -21.32
C PHE A 213 -7.61 11.85 -21.27
N ILE A 214 -7.32 11.09 -20.21
CA ILE A 214 -8.11 9.93 -19.81
C ILE A 214 -9.59 10.36 -19.66
N PRO A 215 -10.55 9.54 -20.12
CA PRO A 215 -11.97 9.85 -20.03
C PRO A 215 -12.38 10.26 -18.61
N ALA A 216 -13.28 11.24 -18.49
CA ALA A 216 -13.80 11.68 -17.21
C ALA A 216 -14.46 10.53 -16.41
N SER A 217 -14.98 9.53 -17.12
CA SER A 217 -15.59 8.33 -16.56
C SER A 217 -14.63 7.42 -15.78
N GLU A 218 -13.31 7.63 -15.91
CA GLU A 218 -12.29 6.82 -15.23
C GLU A 218 -11.54 7.60 -14.15
N MET A 219 -11.64 8.93 -14.17
CA MET A 219 -10.96 9.78 -13.20
C MET A 219 -11.37 9.51 -11.77
N TRP A 220 -12.62 9.11 -11.56
CA TRP A 220 -13.10 8.76 -10.23
C TRP A 220 -12.31 7.60 -9.64
N PHE A 221 -11.94 6.64 -10.48
CA PHE A 221 -11.16 5.48 -10.09
C PHE A 221 -9.71 5.86 -9.81
N LEU A 222 -9.11 6.73 -10.62
CA LEU A 222 -7.76 7.24 -10.36
C LEU A 222 -7.69 8.04 -9.06
N LEU A 223 -8.71 8.87 -8.79
CA LEU A 223 -8.82 9.60 -7.54
C LEU A 223 -9.04 8.66 -6.35
N TYR A 224 -9.86 7.62 -6.53
CA TYR A 224 -10.03 6.56 -5.54
C TYR A 224 -8.69 5.90 -5.18
N LEU A 225 -7.91 5.47 -6.17
CA LEU A 225 -6.61 4.83 -5.92
C LEU A 225 -5.62 5.78 -5.21
N LEU A 226 -5.53 7.03 -5.67
CA LEU A 226 -4.61 8.01 -5.08
C LEU A 226 -4.99 8.40 -3.66
N LEU A 227 -6.26 8.69 -3.38
CA LEU A 227 -6.70 9.08 -2.04
C LEU A 227 -6.54 7.92 -1.05
N ASN A 228 -6.81 6.69 -1.47
CA ASN A 228 -6.57 5.52 -0.62
C ASN A 228 -5.07 5.28 -0.37
N TRP A 229 -4.23 5.42 -1.41
CA TRP A 229 -2.77 5.33 -1.24
C TRP A 229 -2.27 6.39 -0.26
N LEU A 230 -2.66 7.66 -0.45
CA LEU A 230 -2.26 8.78 0.43
C LEU A 230 -2.74 8.59 1.87
N ALA A 231 -4.00 8.17 2.07
CA ALA A 231 -4.56 7.97 3.41
C ALA A 231 -3.90 6.82 4.18
N ASN A 232 -3.38 5.80 3.48
CA ASN A 232 -2.64 4.70 4.10
C ASN A 232 -1.12 4.96 4.18
N PHE A 233 -0.61 5.96 3.47
CA PHE A 233 0.82 6.28 3.42
C PHE A 233 1.21 7.51 4.25
N LEU A 234 0.54 8.65 4.06
CA LEU A 234 0.92 9.92 4.67
C LEU A 234 0.86 9.96 6.21
N PRO A 235 -0.07 9.27 6.90
CA PRO A 235 -0.06 9.28 8.37
C PRO A 235 1.25 8.78 8.99
N TRP A 236 1.99 7.92 8.28
CA TRP A 236 3.30 7.44 8.73
C TRP A 236 4.36 8.54 8.80
N SER A 237 4.19 9.65 8.08
CA SER A 237 5.09 10.82 8.18
C SER A 237 5.11 11.47 9.57
N LYS A 238 4.10 11.22 10.40
CA LYS A 238 3.99 11.72 11.77
C LYS A 238 4.48 10.73 12.82
N VAL A 239 4.83 9.51 12.41
CA VAL A 239 5.30 8.45 13.31
C VAL A 239 6.81 8.56 13.47
N THR A 240 7.27 8.84 14.69
CA THR A 240 8.70 9.06 14.99
C THR A 240 9.44 7.81 15.46
N ARG A 241 8.73 6.81 15.99
CA ARG A 241 9.31 5.52 16.41
C ARG A 241 9.88 4.73 15.22
N CYS A 242 10.67 3.71 15.53
CA CYS A 242 11.11 2.72 14.55
C CYS A 242 9.91 2.11 13.81
N THR A 243 9.98 2.13 12.49
CA THR A 243 9.01 1.53 11.59
C THR A 243 9.73 0.70 10.52
N PHE A 244 8.97 -0.06 9.75
CA PHE A 244 9.47 -1.11 8.87
C PHE A 244 8.65 -1.14 7.59
N ILE A 245 9.22 -1.72 6.52
CA ILE A 245 8.60 -1.74 5.20
C ILE A 245 7.19 -2.36 5.17
N TYR A 246 6.90 -3.34 6.03
CA TYR A 246 5.58 -3.98 6.08
C TYR A 246 4.45 -3.02 6.51
N HIS A 247 4.78 -1.86 7.09
CA HIS A 247 3.79 -0.81 7.37
C HIS A 247 3.25 -0.16 6.09
N TYR A 248 3.98 -0.23 4.98
CA TYR A 248 3.55 0.25 3.68
C TYR A 248 2.48 -0.64 3.03
N MET A 249 2.25 -1.87 3.51
CA MET A 249 1.38 -2.84 2.81
C MET A 249 -0.04 -2.33 2.56
N GLY A 250 -0.61 -1.55 3.48
CA GLY A 250 -1.92 -0.93 3.28
C GLY A 250 -1.96 0.03 2.08
N ALA A 251 -0.90 0.81 1.89
CA ALA A 251 -0.75 1.69 0.72
C ALA A 251 -0.34 0.91 -0.54
N ALA A 252 0.54 -0.09 -0.40
CA ALA A 252 1.05 -0.91 -1.49
C ALA A 252 -0.07 -1.57 -2.32
N VAL A 253 -1.16 -2.00 -1.68
CA VAL A 253 -2.33 -2.55 -2.37
C VAL A 253 -2.87 -1.57 -3.43
N PHE A 254 -3.01 -0.29 -3.09
CA PHE A 254 -3.51 0.72 -4.04
C PHE A 254 -2.49 1.07 -5.12
N ALA A 255 -1.19 1.02 -4.81
CA ALA A 255 -0.14 1.16 -5.81
C ALA A 255 -0.16 0.01 -6.82
N ILE A 256 -0.32 -1.22 -6.36
CA ILE A 256 -0.42 -2.41 -7.22
C ILE A 256 -1.69 -2.36 -8.06
N LEU A 257 -2.83 -1.93 -7.50
CA LEU A 257 -4.05 -1.70 -8.26
C LEU A 257 -3.88 -0.61 -9.33
N ALA A 258 -3.11 0.44 -9.06
CA ALA A 258 -2.76 1.44 -10.07
C ALA A 258 -1.94 0.85 -11.22
N LEU A 259 -0.99 -0.03 -10.92
CA LEU A 259 -0.24 -0.77 -11.96
C LEU A 259 -1.16 -1.71 -12.74
N ALA A 260 -2.03 -2.45 -12.05
CA ALA A 260 -2.99 -3.35 -12.70
C ALA A 260 -3.91 -2.60 -13.67
N TRP A 261 -4.34 -1.39 -13.28
CA TRP A 261 -5.12 -0.52 -14.16
C TRP A 261 -4.35 -0.13 -15.43
N TRP A 262 -3.06 0.21 -15.32
CA TRP A 262 -2.23 0.47 -16.50
C TRP A 262 -2.08 -0.75 -17.40
N VAL A 263 -1.79 -1.90 -16.81
CA VAL A 263 -1.64 -3.17 -17.54
C VAL A 263 -2.94 -3.52 -18.28
N ASP A 264 -4.10 -3.38 -17.64
CA ASP A 264 -5.41 -3.56 -18.27
C ASP A 264 -5.56 -2.69 -19.53
N ARG A 265 -5.16 -1.42 -19.46
CA ARG A 265 -5.26 -0.49 -20.61
C ARG A 265 -4.27 -0.78 -21.71
N TRP A 266 -3.10 -1.28 -21.37
CA TRP A 266 -2.12 -1.73 -22.34
C TRP A 266 -2.59 -2.98 -23.09
N LEU A 267 -3.12 -3.96 -22.37
CA LEU A 267 -3.63 -5.21 -22.94
C LEU A 267 -4.86 -5.03 -23.82
N ASN A 268 -5.75 -4.09 -23.47
CA ASN A 268 -6.96 -3.80 -24.24
C ASN A 268 -6.75 -2.71 -25.32
N ASN A 269 -5.51 -2.26 -25.55
CA ASN A 269 -5.24 -1.23 -26.55
C ASN A 269 -5.22 -1.81 -27.98
N ARG A 270 -5.72 -1.04 -28.95
CA ARG A 270 -5.60 -1.40 -30.39
C ARG A 270 -4.15 -1.48 -30.84
N GLN A 271 -3.29 -0.63 -30.30
CA GLN A 271 -1.87 -0.57 -30.65
C GLN A 271 -1.12 -1.80 -30.11
N VAL A 272 -0.53 -2.59 -31.01
CA VAL A 272 0.18 -3.83 -30.67
C VAL A 272 1.33 -3.58 -29.68
N HIS A 273 2.09 -2.49 -29.86
CA HIS A 273 3.23 -2.20 -28.98
C HIS A 273 2.80 -2.01 -27.51
N LEU A 274 1.65 -1.39 -27.24
CA LEU A 274 1.14 -1.25 -25.88
C LEU A 274 0.74 -2.62 -25.31
N ARG A 275 0.10 -3.48 -26.10
CA ARG A 275 -0.22 -4.85 -25.66
C ARG A 275 1.04 -5.64 -25.29
N VAL A 276 2.08 -5.54 -26.13
CA VAL A 276 3.39 -6.16 -25.85
C VAL A 276 3.99 -5.63 -24.54
N ILE A 277 3.87 -4.34 -24.24
CA ILE A 277 4.32 -3.77 -22.96
C ILE A 277 3.55 -4.39 -21.80
N GLY A 278 2.22 -4.47 -21.88
CA GLY A 278 1.38 -5.06 -20.83
C GLY A 278 1.73 -6.53 -20.55
N VAL A 279 1.89 -7.33 -21.60
CA VAL A 279 2.31 -8.74 -21.50
C VAL A 279 3.72 -8.84 -20.91
N THR A 280 4.66 -8.03 -21.39
CA THR A 280 6.05 -8.00 -20.91
C THR A 280 6.11 -7.70 -19.41
N VAL A 281 5.35 -6.71 -18.94
CA VAL A 281 5.29 -6.36 -17.50
C VAL A 281 4.82 -7.54 -16.66
N ILE A 282 3.77 -8.25 -17.08
CA ILE A 282 3.27 -9.45 -16.38
C ILE A 282 4.37 -10.52 -16.31
N PHE A 283 5.01 -10.83 -17.43
CA PHE A 283 6.07 -11.85 -17.46
C PHE A 283 7.29 -11.46 -16.62
N ILE A 284 7.71 -10.19 -16.63
CA ILE A 284 8.79 -9.70 -15.76
C ILE A 284 8.44 -9.90 -14.29
N ILE A 285 7.21 -9.58 -13.87
CA ILE A 285 6.77 -9.76 -12.48
C ILE A 285 6.76 -11.24 -12.11
N LEU A 286 6.25 -12.11 -12.98
CA LEU A 286 6.25 -13.56 -12.74
C LEU A 286 7.67 -14.13 -12.66
N PHE A 287 8.56 -13.73 -13.57
CA PHE A 287 9.96 -14.17 -13.54
C PHE A 287 10.68 -13.69 -12.29
N ALA A 288 10.44 -12.44 -11.88
CA ALA A 288 10.98 -11.91 -10.64
C ALA A 288 10.46 -12.68 -9.43
N PHE A 289 9.18 -13.05 -9.40
CA PHE A 289 8.65 -13.86 -8.31
C PHE A 289 9.41 -15.17 -8.17
N VAL A 290 9.65 -15.89 -9.28
CA VAL A 290 10.46 -17.11 -9.29
C VAL A 290 11.90 -16.85 -8.87
N PHE A 291 12.50 -15.75 -9.33
CA PHE A 291 13.87 -15.39 -8.97
C PHE A 291 14.05 -15.15 -7.47
N TRP A 292 13.18 -14.35 -6.81
CA TRP A 292 13.23 -14.09 -5.36
C TRP A 292 12.53 -15.14 -4.50
N MET A 293 11.80 -16.10 -5.07
CA MET A 293 11.11 -17.16 -4.34
C MET A 293 11.97 -17.83 -3.24
N PRO A 294 13.27 -18.15 -3.47
CA PRO A 294 14.09 -18.76 -2.43
C PRO A 294 14.20 -17.94 -1.15
N VAL A 295 14.29 -16.60 -1.25
CA VAL A 295 14.40 -15.72 -0.06
C VAL A 295 13.03 -15.36 0.53
N TYR A 296 11.93 -15.61 -0.17
CA TYR A 296 10.58 -15.49 0.40
C TYR A 296 10.20 -16.71 1.24
N LEU A 297 10.61 -17.88 0.79
CA LEU A 297 10.23 -19.16 1.38
C LEU A 297 11.30 -19.74 2.32
N GLY A 298 12.51 -19.16 2.36
CA GLY A 298 13.62 -19.74 3.13
C GLY A 298 14.16 -21.03 2.50
N LEU A 299 14.21 -21.12 1.17
CA LEU A 299 14.79 -22.28 0.49
C LEU A 299 16.32 -22.27 0.58
N PRO A 300 16.98 -23.44 0.64
CA PRO A 300 18.43 -23.53 0.67
C PRO A 300 19.04 -23.03 -0.64
N ILE A 301 19.93 -22.05 -0.56
CA ILE A 301 20.68 -21.52 -1.72
C ILE A 301 22.15 -21.30 -1.39
N SER A 302 23.01 -21.37 -2.40
CA SER A 302 24.43 -21.03 -2.23
C SER A 302 24.62 -19.53 -1.93
N PRO A 303 25.73 -19.11 -1.28
CA PRO A 303 26.01 -17.71 -0.99
C PRO A 303 26.02 -16.83 -2.24
N GLN A 304 26.54 -17.34 -3.36
CA GLN A 304 26.56 -16.63 -4.63
C GLN A 304 25.13 -16.39 -5.15
N ASN A 305 24.26 -17.39 -5.07
CA ASN A 305 22.86 -17.26 -5.43
C ASN A 305 22.11 -16.28 -4.52
N TRP A 306 22.39 -16.30 -3.23
CA TRP A 306 21.82 -15.32 -2.30
C TRP A 306 22.28 -13.90 -2.63
N GLN A 307 23.58 -13.70 -2.87
CA GLN A 307 24.15 -12.40 -3.21
C GLN A 307 23.58 -11.83 -4.52
N MET A 308 23.30 -12.66 -5.53
CA MET A 308 22.64 -12.22 -6.78
C MET A 308 21.24 -11.64 -6.55
N ARG A 309 20.58 -11.95 -5.43
CA ARG A 309 19.24 -11.45 -5.07
C ARG A 309 19.31 -10.19 -4.21
N MET A 310 20.44 -9.92 -3.58
CA MET A 310 20.67 -8.75 -2.74
C MET A 310 21.26 -7.60 -3.56
N TRP A 311 20.37 -6.93 -4.30
CA TRP A 311 20.76 -5.89 -5.25
C TRP A 311 21.29 -4.61 -4.58
N PHE A 312 20.81 -4.29 -3.39
CA PHE A 312 21.32 -3.17 -2.60
C PHE A 312 22.01 -3.66 -1.34
N ARG A 313 23.06 -2.95 -0.92
CA ARG A 313 23.74 -3.23 0.36
C ARG A 313 22.79 -3.08 1.55
N SER A 314 21.77 -2.23 1.44
CA SER A 314 20.76 -2.03 2.47
C SER A 314 19.71 -3.15 2.56
N TRP A 315 19.80 -4.16 1.68
CA TRP A 315 19.04 -5.41 1.77
C TRP A 315 19.79 -6.51 2.54
N ILE A 316 21.00 -6.22 3.03
CA ILE A 316 21.85 -7.16 3.76
C ILE A 316 21.86 -6.82 5.24
#